data_AF-A0AB36ZFF8-F1
#
_entry.id   AF-A0AB36ZFF8-F1
#
_cell.length_a   1.000
_cell.length_b   1.000
_cell.length_c   1.000
_cell.angle_alpha   90.00
_cell.angle_beta   90.00
_cell.angle_gamma   90.00
#
_symmetry.space_group_name_H-M   'P 1'
#
loop_
_entity.id
_entity.type
_entity.pdbx_description
1 polymer ?
#
loop_
_entity_poly.entity_id
_entity_poly.type
_entity_poly.pdbx_seq_one_letter_code
_entity_poly.pdbx_strand_id
1 'polypeptide(L)'
;MDRTIPAVLAEITAAVAEVRDVARSQQDGARARVADRLDEMFAGATTRREVRAAAADALGLWGGAGSFSDVGSAEADHAVRRLYRALRAGRSWLLHAG
;
A
#
# COMPACT_ATOMS: atom_id res chain seq x y z
N MET A 1 21.16 -3.40 3.63
CA MET A 1 20.41 -4.13 4.66
C MET A 1 19.40 -5.01 3.94
N ASP A 2 19.54 -6.33 4.07
CA ASP A 2 18.50 -7.25 3.61
C ASP A 2 17.25 -7.02 4.45
N ARG A 3 16.19 -6.48 3.85
CA ARG A 3 14.87 -6.46 4.48
C ARG A 3 14.38 -7.91 4.59
N THR A 4 13.56 -8.22 5.58
CA THR A 4 12.90 -9.53 5.66
C THR A 4 11.47 -9.39 5.13
N ILE A 5 10.84 -10.49 4.70
CA ILE A 5 9.42 -10.47 4.29
C ILE A 5 8.54 -9.84 5.38
N PRO A 6 8.68 -10.20 6.68
CA PRO A 6 7.90 -9.58 7.74
C PRO A 6 8.14 -8.07 7.87
N ALA A 7 9.37 -7.59 7.67
CA ALA A 7 9.66 -6.17 7.73
C ALA A 7 8.99 -5.39 6.57
N VAL A 8 9.02 -5.95 5.35
CA VAL A 8 8.35 -5.36 4.19
C VAL A 8 6.83 -5.34 4.39
N LEU A 9 6.26 -6.44 4.87
CA LEU A 9 4.83 -6.53 5.18
C LEU A 9 4.43 -5.51 6.25
N ALA A 10 5.20 -5.39 7.33
CA ALA A 10 4.95 -4.42 8.39
C ALA A 10 5.01 -2.97 7.89
N GLU A 11 5.96 -2.63 7.01
CA GLU A 11 6.02 -1.30 6.39
C GLU A 11 4.79 -1.01 5.53
N ILE A 12 4.33 -2.00 4.74
CA ILE A 12 3.15 -1.87 3.89
C ILE A 12 1.87 -1.76 4.72
N THR A 13 1.65 -2.64 5.70
CA THR A 13 0.45 -2.63 6.55
C THR A 13 0.36 -1.35 7.37
N ALA A 14 1.49 -0.84 7.89
CA ALA A 14 1.53 0.45 8.57
C ALA A 14 1.11 1.61 7.65
N ALA A 15 1.56 1.61 6.39
CA ALA A 15 1.16 2.63 5.42
C ALA A 15 -0.32 2.49 5.00
N VAL A 16 -0.85 1.27 4.90
CA VAL A 16 -2.27 1.01 4.66
C VAL A 16 -3.12 1.51 5.83
N ALA A 17 -2.71 1.25 7.06
CA ALA A 17 -3.40 1.74 8.26
C ALA A 17 -3.46 3.27 8.31
N GLU A 18 -2.38 3.96 7.98
CA GLU A 18 -2.36 5.43 7.90
C GLU A 18 -3.37 5.96 6.86
N VAL A 19 -3.40 5.35 5.66
CA VAL A 19 -4.37 5.73 4.62
C VAL A 19 -5.81 5.50 5.09
N ARG A 20 -6.08 4.39 5.79
CA ARG A 20 -7.39 4.09 6.38
C ARG A 20 -7.80 5.14 7.40
N ASP A 21 -6.91 5.53 8.31
CA ASP A 21 -7.20 6.52 9.34
C ASP A 21 -7.45 7.92 8.76
N VAL A 22 -6.62 8.34 7.81
CA VAL A 22 -6.79 9.60 7.09
C VAL A 22 -8.05 9.62 6.22
N ALA A 23 -8.44 8.49 5.64
CA ALA A 23 -9.70 8.37 4.91
C ALA A 23 -10.91 8.48 5.84
N ARG A 24 -10.86 7.83 7.01
CA ARG A 24 -11.94 7.88 8.01
C ARG A 24 -12.12 9.28 8.58
N SER A 25 -11.04 10.00 8.89
CA SER A 25 -11.11 11.37 9.41
C SER A 25 -11.74 12.35 8.40
N GLN A 26 -11.58 12.09 7.11
CA GLN A 26 -12.15 12.88 6.02
C GLN A 26 -13.49 12.35 5.48
N GLN A 27 -14.05 11.31 6.11
CA GLN A 27 -15.27 10.63 5.66
C GLN A 27 -15.19 10.11 4.21
N ASP A 28 -13.98 9.82 3.72
CA ASP A 28 -13.72 9.21 2.42
C ASP A 28 -13.92 7.69 2.50
N GLY A 29 -15.19 7.28 2.43
CA GLY A 29 -15.56 5.87 2.51
C GLY A 29 -15.02 5.02 1.36
N ALA A 30 -14.76 5.61 0.18
CA ALA A 30 -14.18 4.89 -0.93
C ALA A 30 -12.72 4.50 -0.63
N ARG A 31 -11.93 5.47 -0.17
CA ARG A 31 -10.51 5.26 0.18
C ARG A 31 -10.34 4.33 1.38
N ALA A 32 -11.23 4.42 2.37
CA ALA A 32 -11.22 3.51 3.52
C ALA A 32 -11.43 2.05 3.09
N ARG A 33 -12.40 1.78 2.20
CA ARG A 33 -12.63 0.42 1.67
C ARG A 33 -11.46 -0.11 0.84
N VAL A 34 -10.80 0.77 0.07
CA VAL A 34 -9.59 0.36 -0.67
C VAL A 34 -8.47 0.00 0.31
N ALA A 35 -8.28 0.77 1.37
CA ALA A 35 -7.31 0.45 2.41
C ALA A 35 -7.65 -0.89 3.10
N ASP A 36 -8.92 -1.15 3.40
CA ASP A 36 -9.37 -2.45 3.94
C ASP A 36 -9.02 -3.62 3.01
N ARG A 37 -9.29 -3.47 1.71
CA ARG A 37 -8.95 -4.50 0.71
C ARG A 37 -7.44 -4.75 0.62
N LEU A 38 -6.63 -3.70 0.73
CA LEU A 38 -5.17 -3.83 0.70
C LEU A 38 -4.66 -4.57 1.95
N ASP A 39 -5.22 -4.27 3.11
CA ASP A 39 -4.87 -4.94 4.38
C ASP A 39 -5.11 -6.46 4.28
N GLU A 40 -6.28 -6.87 3.77
CA GLU A 40 -6.62 -8.28 3.51
C GLU A 40 -5.66 -8.94 2.51
N MET A 41 -5.32 -8.23 1.42
CA MET A 41 -4.41 -8.73 0.38
C MET A 41 -3.01 -9.03 0.94
N PHE A 42 -2.49 -8.18 1.82
CA PHE A 42 -1.16 -8.36 2.41
C PHE A 42 -1.16 -9.31 3.62
N ALA A 43 -2.26 -9.43 4.36
CA ALA A 43 -2.39 -10.38 5.45
C ALA A 43 -2.24 -11.84 4.98
N GLY A 44 -2.67 -12.14 3.75
CA GLY A 44 -2.53 -13.48 3.15
C GLY A 44 -1.17 -13.76 2.51
N ALA A 45 -0.30 -12.76 2.37
CA ALA A 45 0.98 -12.93 1.68
C ALA A 45 2.06 -13.47 2.64
N THR A 46 2.51 -14.69 2.39
CA THR A 46 3.50 -15.39 3.23
C THR A 46 4.85 -15.54 2.53
N THR A 47 4.86 -15.45 1.20
CA THR A 47 6.04 -15.62 0.37
C THR A 47 6.48 -14.33 -0.31
N ARG A 48 7.75 -14.26 -0.69
CA ARG A 48 8.30 -13.15 -1.50
C ARG A 48 7.51 -12.91 -2.78
N ARG A 49 7.08 -13.98 -3.46
CA ARG A 49 6.33 -13.91 -4.72
C ARG A 49 4.94 -13.32 -4.51
N GLU A 50 4.25 -13.72 -3.45
CA GLU A 50 2.93 -13.21 -3.09
C GLU A 50 2.99 -11.72 -2.75
N VAL A 51 3.97 -11.29 -1.93
CA VAL A 51 4.18 -9.86 -1.62
C VAL A 51 4.45 -9.05 -2.88
N ARG A 52 5.22 -9.60 -3.84
CA ARG A 52 5.45 -8.93 -5.13
C ARG A 52 4.19 -8.72 -5.93
N ALA A 53 3.40 -9.79 -6.05
CA ALA A 53 2.19 -9.81 -6.86
C ALA A 53 1.17 -8.83 -6.25
N ALA A 54 0.94 -8.94 -4.94
CA ALA A 54 0.10 -8.01 -4.19
C ALA A 54 0.56 -6.56 -4.35
N ALA A 55 1.86 -6.28 -4.27
CA ALA A 55 2.39 -4.93 -4.49
C ALA A 55 2.21 -4.43 -5.94
N ALA A 56 2.34 -5.30 -6.94
CA ALA A 56 2.10 -4.95 -8.33
C ALA A 56 0.61 -4.68 -8.60
N ASP A 57 -0.28 -5.54 -8.09
CA ASP A 57 -1.73 -5.41 -8.21
C ASP A 57 -2.20 -4.14 -7.51
N ALA A 58 -1.73 -3.90 -6.28
CA ALA A 58 -1.99 -2.67 -5.54
C ALA A 58 -1.55 -1.45 -6.36
N LEU A 59 -0.31 -1.43 -6.89
CA LEU A 59 0.17 -0.32 -7.74
C LEU A 59 -0.65 -0.12 -9.02
N GLY A 60 -1.28 -1.18 -9.55
CA GLY A 60 -2.21 -1.09 -10.68
C GLY A 60 -3.49 -0.32 -10.36
N LEU A 61 -3.86 -0.20 -9.08
CA LEU A 61 -5.01 0.60 -8.63
C LEU A 61 -4.73 2.11 -8.71
N TRP A 62 -3.45 2.53 -8.66
CA TRP A 62 -3.04 3.92 -8.89
C TRP A 62 -3.06 4.23 -10.39
N GLY A 63 -4.25 4.53 -10.92
CA GLY A 63 -4.45 4.87 -12.35
C GLY A 63 -5.88 4.77 -12.87
N GLY A 64 -6.81 4.16 -12.12
CA GLY A 64 -8.24 4.02 -12.51
C GLY A 64 -9.18 5.05 -11.88
N ALA A 65 -10.41 5.14 -12.37
CA ALA A 65 -11.49 5.98 -11.80
C ALA A 65 -11.74 5.60 -10.32
N GLY A 66 -11.26 6.43 -9.40
CA GLY A 66 -11.16 6.13 -7.95
C GLY A 66 -9.74 6.28 -7.38
N SER A 67 -8.78 6.65 -8.21
CA SER A 67 -7.36 6.78 -7.86
C SER A 67 -7.14 7.76 -6.71
N PHE A 68 -6.26 7.36 -5.78
CA PHE A 68 -5.61 8.22 -4.78
C PHE A 68 -4.91 9.49 -5.33
N SER A 69 -5.01 9.74 -6.64
CA SER A 69 -4.60 10.96 -7.32
C SER A 69 -5.50 12.16 -7.00
N ASP A 70 -6.77 11.94 -6.62
CA ASP A 70 -7.64 13.00 -6.09
C ASP A 70 -7.50 13.05 -4.56
N VAL A 71 -6.44 13.70 -4.12
CA VAL A 71 -6.13 13.93 -2.70
C VAL A 71 -6.52 15.35 -2.36
N GLY A 72 -7.71 15.51 -1.79
CA GLY A 72 -8.27 16.81 -1.38
C GLY A 72 -7.55 17.45 -0.19
N SER A 73 -6.54 16.81 0.40
CA SER A 73 -5.77 17.30 1.54
C SER A 73 -4.30 16.85 1.51
N ALA A 74 -3.44 17.63 2.17
CA ALA A 74 -2.02 17.34 2.27
C ALA A 74 -1.75 16.04 3.05
N GLU A 75 -2.58 15.76 4.06
CA GLU A 75 -2.54 14.54 4.87
C GLU A 75 -2.85 13.31 4.01
N ALA A 76 -3.87 13.40 3.15
CA ALA A 76 -4.19 12.32 2.23
C ALA A 76 -3.08 12.10 1.20
N ASP A 77 -2.51 13.17 0.64
CA ASP A 77 -1.36 13.09 -0.27
C ASP A 77 -0.14 12.43 0.41
N HIS A 78 0.16 12.80 1.66
CA HIS A 78 1.26 12.21 2.42
C HIS A 78 1.07 10.70 2.63
N ALA A 79 -0.09 10.29 3.16
CA ALA A 79 -0.39 8.89 3.44
C ALA A 79 -0.33 8.04 2.15
N VAL A 80 -0.90 8.56 1.07
CA VAL A 80 -0.87 7.92 -0.26
C VAL A 80 0.54 7.78 -0.79
N ARG A 81 1.36 8.83 -0.71
CA ARG A 81 2.76 8.78 -1.16
C ARG A 81 3.58 7.80 -0.34
N ARG A 82 3.34 7.73 0.98
CA ARG A 82 4.00 6.76 1.85
C ARG A 82 3.66 5.33 1.44
N LEU A 83 2.38 5.04 1.23
CA LEU A 83 1.91 3.74 0.74
C LEU A 83 2.51 3.39 -0.63
N TYR A 84 2.50 4.33 -1.57
CA TYR A 84 3.12 4.15 -2.88
C TYR A 84 4.61 3.79 -2.79
N ARG A 85 5.37 4.44 -1.91
CA ARG A 85 6.79 4.13 -1.68
C ARG A 85 6.98 2.74 -1.06
N ALA A 86 6.16 2.38 -0.08
CA ALA A 86 6.20 1.05 0.54
C ALA A 86 5.90 -0.07 -0.48
N LEU A 87 4.88 0.12 -1.32
CA LEU A 87 4.54 -0.83 -2.39
C LEU A 87 5.63 -0.91 -3.46
N ARG A 88 6.21 0.23 -3.85
CA ARG A 88 7.37 0.23 -4.75
C ARG A 88 8.53 -0.53 -4.16
N ALA A 89 8.85 -0.32 -2.89
CA ALA A 89 9.89 -1.06 -2.19
C ALA A 89 9.57 -2.56 -2.14
N GLY A 90 8.35 -2.97 -1.79
CA GLY A 90 7.94 -4.38 -1.80
C GLY A 90 8.05 -5.03 -3.19
N ARG A 91 7.73 -4.28 -4.25
CA ARG A 91 7.87 -4.75 -5.64
C ARG A 91 9.34 -4.79 -6.09
N SER A 92 10.13 -3.75 -5.81
CA SER A 92 11.48 -3.55 -6.36
C SER A 92 12.58 -4.21 -5.55
N TRP A 93 12.37 -4.42 -4.24
CA TRP A 93 13.30 -5.18 -3.39
C TRP A 93 13.56 -6.60 -3.94
N LEU A 94 12.64 -7.09 -4.79
CA LEU A 94 12.76 -8.36 -5.49
C LEU A 94 13.53 -8.31 -6.82
N LEU A 95 14.09 -7.15 -7.20
CA LEU A 95 14.99 -7.02 -8.35
C LEU A 95 16.47 -7.07 -7.95
N HIS A 96 16.79 -7.07 -6.65
CA HIS A 96 18.16 -7.02 -6.13
C HIS A 96 18.58 -8.27 -5.33
N ALA A 97 17.76 -9.31 -5.36
CA ALA A 97 18.06 -10.62 -4.76
C ALA A 97 18.08 -11.73 -5.83
N GLY A 98 18.69 -11.43 -6.98
CA GLY A 98 19.00 -12.37 -8.05
C GLY A 98 20.51 -12.53 -8.17
#